data_AF-A0AAD8KBV8-F1
#
_entry.id   AF-A0AAD8KBV8-F1
#
_cell.length_a   1.000
_cell.length_b   1.000
_cell.length_c   1.000
_cell.angle_alpha   90.00
_cell.angle_beta   90.00
_cell.angle_gamma   90.00
#
_symmetry.space_group_name_H-M   'P 1'
#
loop_
_entity.id
_entity.type
_entity.pdbx_description
1 polymer ?
#
loop_
_entity_poly.entity_id
_entity_poly.type
_entity_poly.pdbx_seq_one_letter_code
_entity_poly.pdbx_strand_id
1 'polypeptide(L)'
;MLSRIQHSSSSSSSSVVKSSSSSSSSSSSLPEELLRKFGKGNNKRKKKPHKTAYARLLYKAAHALAQNPTEPKDLWLETYHAVASLWQPCAHQRVWKPSDGNNGYIMVTANGGINQQRVAVCNIVAVARLLNATLVIPTFMFSTVWRDTSQFSDIYQQDYFIDYLKPDIRILNELPKDLQSLDLQAIGSVLTDADIAKEAKPSFYLKYILPLLKKNRVVHFLGFGNRLASDPIPYHLQM
;
A
#
# COMPACT_ATOMS: atom_id res chain seq x y z
N MET A 1 -45.28 12.38 12.87
CA MET A 1 -45.81 12.86 14.16
C MET A 1 -44.67 13.54 14.91
N LEU A 2 -44.87 14.82 15.23
CA LEU A 2 -43.94 15.73 15.86
C LEU A 2 -43.91 15.58 17.39
N SER A 3 -42.75 15.94 17.96
CA SER A 3 -42.52 16.57 19.28
C SER A 3 -42.68 15.75 20.57
N ARG A 4 -41.62 15.73 21.42
CA ARG A 4 -41.56 16.56 22.64
C ARG A 4 -40.16 16.54 23.30
N ILE A 5 -39.83 17.70 23.86
CA ILE A 5 -38.61 18.08 24.58
C ILE A 5 -38.98 18.30 26.07
N GLN A 6 -37.95 18.25 26.93
CA GLN A 6 -37.78 18.85 28.28
C GLN A 6 -38.23 17.97 29.47
N HIS A 7 -37.60 17.96 30.66
CA HIS A 7 -36.61 18.79 31.40
C HIS A 7 -35.69 17.83 32.22
N SER A 8 -34.63 18.17 32.97
CA SER A 8 -34.37 19.29 33.89
C SER A 8 -32.91 19.32 34.36
N SER A 9 -32.37 20.52 34.53
CA SER A 9 -31.16 20.89 35.24
C SER A 9 -31.29 20.83 36.76
N SER A 10 -30.21 20.50 37.48
CA SER A 10 -30.03 20.90 38.89
C SER A 10 -28.58 21.30 39.16
N SER A 11 -28.41 22.57 39.50
CA SER A 11 -27.22 23.22 40.04
C SER A 11 -26.93 22.79 41.48
N SER A 12 -25.66 22.70 41.86
CA SER A 12 -25.21 22.86 43.25
C SER A 12 -23.79 23.41 43.28
N SER A 13 -23.63 24.43 44.11
CA SER A 13 -22.49 25.34 44.17
C SER A 13 -21.47 24.93 45.23
N SER A 14 -20.21 25.31 44.97
CA SER A 14 -19.22 25.82 45.93
C SER A 14 -18.61 24.89 46.99
N SER A 15 -17.31 24.62 46.84
CA SER A 15 -16.36 24.80 47.96
C SER A 15 -14.97 25.16 47.44
N VAL A 16 -14.59 26.40 47.71
CA VAL A 16 -13.26 26.98 47.53
C VAL A 16 -12.31 26.37 48.56
N VAL A 17 -11.21 25.77 48.11
CA VAL A 17 -10.05 25.50 48.96
C VAL A 17 -8.86 26.24 48.36
N LYS A 18 -8.41 27.29 49.07
CA LYS A 18 -7.15 27.97 48.85
C LYS A 18 -6.02 27.07 49.35
N SER A 19 -4.96 26.92 48.55
CA SER A 19 -3.62 26.67 49.09
C SER A 19 -2.54 27.16 48.13
N SER A 20 -1.93 28.27 48.53
CA SER A 20 -0.51 28.63 48.41
C SER A 20 0.28 28.20 47.17
N SER A 21 0.69 29.23 46.42
CA SER A 21 1.91 29.27 45.63
C SER A 21 3.14 28.82 46.42
N SER A 22 3.84 27.80 45.93
CA SER A 22 5.24 27.56 46.24
C SER A 22 5.99 27.27 44.95
N SER A 23 6.73 28.26 44.47
CA SER A 23 7.75 28.11 43.44
C SER A 23 8.88 27.23 43.99
N SER A 24 8.94 25.96 43.56
CA SER A 24 10.11 25.11 43.75
C SER A 24 10.77 24.88 42.40
N SER A 25 11.85 25.63 42.16
CA SER A 25 12.83 25.35 41.11
C SER A 25 13.54 24.04 41.44
N SER A 26 12.99 22.91 40.98
CA SER A 26 13.67 21.62 41.06
C SER A 26 14.45 21.38 39.78
N SER A 27 15.75 21.66 39.82
CA SER A 27 16.73 21.17 38.85
C SER A 27 16.74 19.63 38.89
N SER A 28 15.98 18.98 38.01
CA SER A 28 16.01 17.52 37.91
C SER A 28 17.23 17.10 37.07
N SER A 29 18.33 16.84 37.78
CA SER A 29 19.46 16.09 37.25
C SER A 29 18.98 14.71 36.75
N LEU A 30 19.35 14.36 35.53
CA LEU A 30 19.18 13.01 34.99
C LEU A 30 19.83 11.98 35.93
N PRO A 31 19.27 10.76 36.08
CA PRO A 31 19.92 9.71 36.85
C PRO A 31 21.30 9.38 36.25
N GLU A 32 22.37 9.59 37.02
CA GLU A 32 23.76 9.26 36.66
C GLU A 32 23.96 7.79 36.26
N GLU A 33 22.97 6.94 36.50
CA GLU A 33 23.00 5.51 36.23
C GLU A 33 23.02 5.16 34.74
N LEU A 34 22.52 6.04 33.85
CA LEU A 34 22.57 5.81 32.39
C LEU A 34 23.91 6.18 31.75
N LEU A 35 24.75 6.98 32.41
CA LEU A 35 26.09 7.34 31.92
C LEU A 35 27.17 6.32 32.32
N ARG A 36 26.95 5.50 33.36
CA ARG A 36 27.96 4.56 33.87
C ARG A 36 28.13 3.27 33.05
N LYS A 37 27.29 3.00 32.03
CA LYS A 37 27.44 1.79 31.18
C LYS A 37 28.40 1.94 29.99
N PHE A 38 29.13 3.05 29.88
CA PHE A 38 30.20 3.21 28.88
C PHE A 38 31.57 3.34 29.53
N GLY A 39 32.14 2.21 29.95
CA GLY A 39 33.51 2.21 30.43
C GLY A 39 34.03 0.83 30.80
N LYS A 40 34.38 0.02 29.79
CA LYS A 40 35.61 -0.82 29.73
C LYS A 40 35.52 -1.83 28.58
N GLY A 41 36.50 -1.79 27.69
CA GLY A 41 36.66 -2.76 26.61
C GLY A 41 37.64 -2.26 25.55
N ASN A 42 38.91 -2.68 25.69
CA ASN A 42 39.99 -2.34 24.78
C ASN A 42 39.84 -3.02 23.40
N ASN A 43 40.30 -2.28 22.38
CA ASN A 43 40.83 -2.71 21.10
C ASN A 43 39.92 -3.08 19.90
N LYS A 44 40.28 -2.41 18.78
CA LYS A 44 40.13 -2.73 17.35
C LYS A 44 38.85 -2.30 16.60
N ARG A 45 39.12 -1.45 15.59
CA ARG A 45 38.32 -1.07 14.40
C ARG A 45 37.06 -0.23 14.65
N LYS A 46 37.22 1.11 14.56
CA LYS A 46 36.12 2.09 14.54
C LYS A 46 35.28 1.95 13.27
N LYS A 47 34.23 1.12 13.29
CA LYS A 47 33.01 1.40 12.53
C LYS A 47 32.17 2.36 13.38
N LYS A 48 31.89 3.57 12.90
CA LYS A 48 31.06 4.56 13.61
C LYS A 48 29.63 3.98 13.74
N PRO A 49 29.09 3.79 14.95
CA PRO A 49 27.71 3.34 15.11
C PRO A 49 26.74 4.54 15.00
N HIS A 50 25.52 4.26 14.54
CA HIS A 50 24.33 5.11 14.37
C HIS A 50 23.85 5.93 15.61
N LYS A 51 24.72 6.14 16.61
CA LYS A 51 24.42 6.67 17.95
C LYS A 51 23.92 8.12 17.97
N THR A 52 24.16 8.90 16.92
CA THR A 52 23.80 10.33 16.87
C THR A 52 22.31 10.57 16.64
N ALA A 53 21.65 9.75 15.82
CA ALA A 53 20.22 9.91 15.53
C ALA A 53 19.34 9.55 16.73
N TYR A 54 19.66 8.44 17.39
CA TYR A 54 18.93 7.97 18.57
C TYR A 54 19.05 8.93 19.76
N ALA A 55 20.26 9.41 20.04
CA ALA A 55 20.48 10.40 21.10
C ALA A 55 19.73 11.72 20.83
N ARG A 56 19.67 12.15 19.56
CA ARG A 56 18.94 13.35 19.15
C ARG A 56 17.41 13.17 19.29
N LEU A 57 16.88 11.99 18.99
CA LEU A 57 15.47 11.66 19.21
C LEU A 57 15.13 11.64 20.70
N LEU A 58 15.96 11.02 21.53
CA LEU A 58 15.78 11.00 22.99
C LEU A 58 15.80 12.41 23.58
N TYR A 59 16.73 13.26 23.16
CA TYR A 59 16.78 14.66 23.59
C TYR A 59 15.50 15.41 23.22
N LYS A 60 15.01 15.24 21.99
CA LYS A 60 13.75 15.86 21.55
C LYS A 60 12.54 15.38 22.36
N ALA A 61 12.47 14.07 22.64
CA ALA A 61 11.39 13.50 23.44
C ALA A 61 11.43 14.01 24.90
N ALA A 62 12.62 14.05 25.51
CA ALA A 62 12.80 14.58 26.86
C ALA A 62 12.45 16.07 26.94
N HIS A 63 12.83 16.85 25.93
CA HIS A 63 12.49 18.27 25.84
C HIS A 63 10.98 18.49 25.64
N ALA A 64 10.33 17.69 24.78
CA ALA A 64 8.89 17.74 24.58
C ALA A 64 8.13 17.39 25.87
N LEU A 65 8.56 16.37 26.61
CA LEU A 65 7.96 16.01 27.91
C LEU A 65 8.15 17.11 28.96
N ALA A 66 9.32 17.74 29.01
CA ALA A 66 9.61 18.84 29.94
C ALA A 66 8.76 20.09 29.67
N GLN A 67 8.35 20.31 28.41
CA GLN A 67 7.48 21.42 28.03
C GLN A 67 6.01 21.21 28.40
N ASN A 68 5.63 20.00 28.84
CA ASN A 68 4.26 19.61 29.18
C ASN A 68 3.22 20.12 28.16
N PRO A 69 3.45 19.94 26.85
CA PRO A 69 2.57 20.47 25.82
C PRO A 69 1.22 19.81 26.01
N THR A 70 0.21 20.62 26.35
CA THR A 70 -1.16 20.16 26.26
C THR A 70 -1.40 19.87 24.79
N GLU A 71 -1.61 18.60 24.46
CA GLU A 71 -1.96 18.20 23.11
C GLU A 71 -3.17 19.04 22.68
N PRO A 72 -3.05 19.82 21.60
CA PRO A 72 -4.19 20.59 21.11
C PRO A 72 -5.36 19.62 20.92
N LYS A 73 -6.54 19.95 21.47
CA LYS A 73 -7.72 19.07 21.38
C LYS A 73 -8.13 18.79 19.94
N ASP A 74 -7.65 19.63 19.04
CA ASP A 74 -7.82 19.63 17.60
C ASP A 74 -6.68 18.94 16.83
N LEU A 75 -5.62 18.44 17.51
CA LEU A 75 -4.47 17.82 16.83
C LEU A 75 -4.87 16.59 15.99
N TRP A 76 -5.79 15.78 16.51
CA TRP A 76 -6.37 14.62 15.82
C TRP A 76 -7.74 14.90 15.23
N LEU A 77 -8.20 16.15 15.30
CA LEU A 77 -9.48 16.52 14.72
C LEU A 77 -9.31 16.57 13.21
N GLU A 78 -9.75 15.50 12.57
CA GLU A 78 -9.78 15.40 11.11
C GLU A 78 -10.60 16.58 10.56
N THR A 79 -9.96 17.48 9.82
CA THR A 79 -10.61 18.61 9.11
C THR A 79 -11.39 18.13 7.89
N TYR A 80 -12.01 16.95 8.01
CA TYR A 80 -12.67 16.21 6.94
C TYR A 80 -13.74 17.07 6.24
N HIS A 81 -14.47 17.87 7.00
CA HIS A 81 -15.57 18.68 6.49
C HIS A 81 -15.16 19.97 5.77
N ALA A 82 -14.00 20.54 6.06
CA ALA A 82 -13.60 21.84 5.51
C ALA A 82 -12.53 21.75 4.41
N VAL A 83 -11.62 20.77 4.51
CA VAL A 83 -10.44 20.69 3.63
C VAL A 83 -10.39 19.38 2.86
N ALA A 84 -10.62 18.23 3.50
CA ALA A 84 -10.52 16.93 2.83
C ALA A 84 -11.64 16.69 1.79
N SER A 85 -12.83 17.25 1.99
CA SER A 85 -13.93 17.21 1.03
C SER A 85 -13.62 17.92 -0.30
N LEU A 86 -12.63 18.82 -0.31
CA LEU A 86 -12.11 19.49 -1.50
C LEU A 86 -10.99 18.69 -2.18
N TRP A 87 -10.45 17.66 -1.52
CA TRP A 87 -9.36 16.87 -2.07
C TRP A 87 -9.91 15.91 -3.09
N GLN A 88 -9.64 16.22 -4.35
CA GLN A 88 -9.84 15.26 -5.43
C GLN A 88 -8.60 14.37 -5.50
N PRO A 89 -8.75 13.03 -5.55
CA PRO A 89 -7.61 12.16 -5.81
C PRO A 89 -6.94 12.58 -7.12
N CYS A 90 -5.62 12.75 -7.13
CA CYS A 90 -4.89 13.12 -8.35
C CYS A 90 -5.10 12.10 -9.49
N ALA A 91 -5.44 10.85 -9.15
CA ALA A 91 -5.77 9.76 -10.07
C ALA A 91 -7.24 9.77 -10.55
N HIS A 92 -8.09 10.67 -10.05
CA HIS A 92 -9.51 10.72 -10.43
C HIS A 92 -9.71 11.27 -11.86
N GLN A 93 -8.70 11.95 -12.41
CA GLN A 93 -8.76 12.54 -13.74
C GLN A 93 -8.39 11.47 -14.79
N ARG A 94 -9.40 10.74 -15.27
CA ARG A 94 -9.26 9.80 -16.40
C ARG A 94 -9.15 10.58 -17.72
N VAL A 95 -7.96 11.10 -18.03
CA VAL A 95 -7.71 11.88 -19.27
C VAL A 95 -7.44 10.95 -20.48
N TRP A 96 -7.54 9.64 -20.30
CA TRP A 96 -7.12 8.64 -21.28
C TRP A 96 -8.28 7.86 -21.89
N LYS A 97 -8.03 7.27 -23.06
CA LYS A 97 -8.97 6.37 -23.71
C LYS A 97 -9.05 5.02 -22.96
N PRO A 98 -10.23 4.39 -22.88
CA PRO A 98 -10.38 3.02 -22.44
C PRO A 98 -9.55 2.05 -23.31
N SER A 99 -9.09 0.97 -22.69
CA SER A 99 -8.45 -0.15 -23.39
C SER A 99 -9.53 -1.16 -23.79
N ASP A 100 -9.81 -1.28 -25.09
CA ASP A 100 -10.79 -2.24 -25.63
C ASP A 100 -10.40 -3.72 -25.38
N GLY A 101 -9.12 -3.98 -25.08
CA GLY A 101 -8.62 -5.32 -24.75
C GLY A 101 -8.39 -6.21 -25.97
N ASN A 102 -8.06 -5.62 -27.12
CA ASN A 102 -8.01 -6.29 -28.42
C ASN A 102 -6.76 -7.13 -28.67
N ASN A 103 -5.71 -7.00 -27.84
CA ASN A 103 -4.43 -7.68 -28.09
C ASN A 103 -4.33 -9.08 -27.47
N GLY A 104 -5.37 -9.61 -26.83
CA GLY A 104 -5.41 -10.94 -26.23
C GLY A 104 -5.78 -10.94 -24.75
N TYR A 105 -5.48 -12.05 -24.06
CA TYR A 105 -5.85 -12.33 -22.67
C TYR A 105 -4.64 -12.52 -21.78
N ILE A 106 -4.59 -11.82 -20.66
CA ILE A 106 -3.56 -11.94 -19.65
C ILE A 106 -4.14 -12.72 -18.48
N MET A 107 -3.53 -13.86 -18.18
CA MET A 107 -3.75 -14.61 -16.95
C MET A 107 -2.61 -14.33 -15.99
N VAL A 108 -2.91 -14.31 -14.70
CA VAL A 108 -1.92 -14.05 -13.66
C VAL A 108 -2.17 -14.91 -12.44
N THR A 109 -1.11 -15.53 -11.96
CA THR A 109 -1.07 -16.20 -10.67
C THR A 109 -0.05 -15.46 -9.82
N ALA A 110 -0.52 -14.65 -8.88
CA ALA A 110 0.34 -13.84 -8.03
C ALA A 110 1.00 -14.71 -6.94
N ASN A 111 2.29 -14.50 -6.70
CA ASN A 111 3.04 -15.18 -5.65
C ASN A 111 3.30 -14.25 -4.46
N GLY A 112 3.60 -14.87 -3.32
CA GLY A 112 3.96 -14.18 -2.10
C GLY A 112 2.82 -14.08 -1.10
N GLY A 113 3.05 -13.32 -0.03
CA GLY A 113 2.00 -12.99 0.95
C GLY A 113 1.09 -11.87 0.47
N ILE A 114 0.02 -11.57 1.22
CA ILE A 114 -1.02 -10.61 0.82
C ILE A 114 -0.47 -9.24 0.37
N ASN A 115 0.56 -8.71 1.05
CA ASN A 115 1.16 -7.43 0.66
C ASN A 115 1.89 -7.51 -0.70
N GLN A 116 2.50 -8.65 -1.01
CA GLN A 116 3.17 -8.89 -2.30
C GLN A 116 2.15 -9.14 -3.42
N GLN A 117 1.08 -9.89 -3.12
CA GLN A 117 -0.02 -10.12 -4.04
C GLN A 117 -0.71 -8.81 -4.42
N ARG A 118 -0.93 -7.88 -3.47
CA ARG A 118 -1.46 -6.54 -3.77
C ARG A 118 -0.62 -5.80 -4.83
N VAL A 119 0.71 -5.82 -4.67
CA VAL A 119 1.63 -5.20 -5.65
C VAL A 119 1.53 -5.91 -7.01
N ALA A 120 1.44 -7.24 -7.03
CA ALA A 120 1.27 -8.01 -8.26
C ALA A 120 -0.02 -7.63 -9.01
N VAL A 121 -1.15 -7.49 -8.28
CA VAL A 121 -2.44 -7.09 -8.83
C VAL A 121 -2.38 -5.67 -9.41
N CYS A 122 -1.79 -4.71 -8.71
CA CYS A 122 -1.64 -3.35 -9.25
C CYS A 122 -0.77 -3.34 -10.52
N ASN A 123 0.37 -4.03 -10.48
CA ASN A 123 1.30 -4.09 -11.61
C ASN A 123 0.67 -4.75 -12.84
N ILE A 124 -0.09 -5.84 -12.67
CA ILE A 124 -0.67 -6.56 -13.81
C ILE A 124 -1.83 -5.78 -14.46
N VAL A 125 -2.59 -5.00 -13.68
CA VAL A 125 -3.59 -4.06 -14.21
C VAL A 125 -2.92 -3.03 -15.11
N ALA A 126 -1.80 -2.44 -14.66
CA ALA A 126 -1.03 -1.49 -15.45
C ALA A 126 -0.44 -2.15 -16.72
N VAL A 127 0.06 -3.40 -16.62
CA VAL A 127 0.56 -4.16 -17.78
C VAL A 127 -0.56 -4.48 -18.77
N ALA A 128 -1.74 -4.89 -18.31
CA ALA A 128 -2.89 -5.15 -19.17
C ALA A 128 -3.30 -3.90 -19.95
N ARG A 129 -3.30 -2.75 -19.29
CA ARG A 129 -3.55 -1.45 -19.91
C ARG A 129 -2.46 -1.08 -20.92
N LEU A 130 -1.19 -1.20 -20.56
CA LEU A 130 -0.04 -0.94 -21.42
C LEU A 130 -0.11 -1.76 -22.72
N LEU A 131 -0.56 -3.01 -22.62
CA LEU A 131 -0.63 -3.94 -23.74
C LEU A 131 -1.97 -3.91 -24.46
N ASN A 132 -2.93 -3.09 -24.04
CA ASN A 132 -4.32 -3.09 -24.52
C ASN A 132 -4.90 -4.52 -24.57
N ALA A 133 -4.75 -5.23 -23.46
CA ALA A 133 -5.12 -6.63 -23.29
C ALA A 133 -6.28 -6.79 -22.30
N THR A 134 -7.03 -7.87 -22.44
CA THR A 134 -8.06 -8.26 -21.48
C THR A 134 -7.42 -8.98 -20.31
N LEU A 135 -7.68 -8.55 -19.08
CA LEU A 135 -7.21 -9.23 -17.86
C LEU A 135 -8.22 -10.29 -17.44
N VAL A 136 -7.76 -11.51 -17.20
CA VAL A 136 -8.56 -12.52 -16.47
C VAL A 136 -8.35 -12.30 -14.97
N ILE A 137 -9.39 -12.47 -14.15
CA ILE A 137 -9.32 -12.27 -12.70
C ILE A 137 -8.06 -12.95 -12.11
N PRO A 138 -7.24 -12.23 -11.33
CA PRO A 138 -6.04 -12.80 -10.74
C PRO A 138 -6.32 -14.02 -9.86
N THR A 139 -5.40 -14.97 -9.86
CA THR A 139 -5.39 -16.10 -8.92
C THR A 139 -4.22 -15.98 -7.96
N PHE A 140 -4.32 -16.58 -6.79
CA PHE A 140 -3.27 -16.51 -5.77
C PHE A 140 -2.58 -17.87 -5.60
N MET A 141 -1.25 -17.85 -5.72
CA MET A 141 -0.42 -19.03 -5.51
C MET A 141 -0.42 -19.39 -4.02
N PHE A 142 -0.69 -20.66 -3.73
CA PHE A 142 -0.53 -21.16 -2.37
C PHE A 142 0.92 -21.02 -1.92
N SER A 143 1.11 -20.49 -0.71
CA SER A 143 2.42 -20.39 -0.08
C SER A 143 2.48 -21.26 1.16
N THR A 144 3.50 -22.11 1.25
CA THR A 144 3.76 -22.92 2.46
C THR A 144 4.12 -22.10 3.69
N VAL A 145 4.61 -20.86 3.48
CA VAL A 145 4.98 -19.93 4.55
C VAL A 145 3.74 -19.28 5.15
N TRP A 146 2.84 -18.76 4.31
CA TRP A 146 1.64 -18.05 4.75
C TRP A 146 0.46 -19.00 5.05
N ARG A 147 0.46 -20.20 4.44
CA ARG A 147 -0.58 -21.23 4.55
C ARG A 147 -1.99 -20.70 4.28
N ASP A 148 -2.09 -19.68 3.45
CA ASP A 148 -3.33 -19.06 3.05
C ASP A 148 -3.84 -19.73 1.77
N THR A 149 -5.07 -20.23 1.82
CA THR A 149 -5.76 -20.86 0.68
C THR A 149 -6.72 -19.92 -0.02
N SER A 150 -6.92 -18.71 0.53
CA SER A 150 -7.83 -17.70 0.00
C SER A 150 -7.46 -17.35 -1.44
N GLN A 151 -8.47 -17.25 -2.31
CA GLN A 151 -8.35 -16.75 -3.67
C GLN A 151 -8.81 -15.29 -3.75
N PHE A 152 -8.72 -14.71 -4.95
CA PHE A 152 -8.99 -13.29 -5.16
C PHE A 152 -10.37 -12.85 -4.66
N SER A 153 -11.41 -13.63 -4.94
CA SER A 153 -12.79 -13.36 -4.50
C SER A 153 -13.01 -13.45 -2.99
N ASP A 154 -12.16 -14.18 -2.27
CA ASP A 154 -12.27 -14.34 -0.82
C ASP A 154 -11.74 -13.10 -0.07
N ILE A 155 -10.85 -12.33 -0.72
CA ILE A 155 -10.18 -11.17 -0.15
C ILE A 155 -10.69 -9.86 -0.76
N TYR A 156 -10.95 -9.84 -2.06
CA TYR A 156 -11.36 -8.66 -2.81
C TYR A 156 -12.81 -8.78 -3.29
N GLN A 157 -13.51 -7.65 -3.28
CA GLN A 157 -14.83 -7.53 -3.89
C GLN A 157 -14.67 -7.57 -5.42
N GLN A 158 -14.75 -8.78 -5.99
CA GLN A 158 -14.48 -9.03 -7.41
C GLN A 158 -15.34 -8.18 -8.35
N ASP A 159 -16.65 -8.12 -8.11
CA ASP A 159 -17.56 -7.34 -8.97
C ASP A 159 -17.24 -5.85 -8.92
N TYR A 160 -16.97 -5.32 -7.72
CA TYR A 160 -16.54 -3.94 -7.56
C TYR A 160 -15.20 -3.67 -8.27
N PHE A 161 -14.25 -4.60 -8.21
CA PHE A 161 -12.97 -4.49 -8.93
C PHE A 161 -13.17 -4.40 -10.45
N ILE A 162 -14.05 -5.24 -11.01
CA ILE A 162 -14.39 -5.23 -12.43
C ILE A 162 -15.06 -3.92 -12.81
N ASP A 163 -16.09 -3.51 -12.07
CA ASP A 163 -16.87 -2.30 -12.37
C ASP A 163 -16.03 -1.03 -12.23
N TYR A 164 -15.19 -0.95 -11.19
CA TYR A 164 -14.32 0.19 -10.95
C TYR A 164 -13.30 0.37 -12.08
N LEU A 165 -12.68 -0.72 -12.55
CA LEU A 165 -11.66 -0.68 -13.61
C LEU A 165 -12.21 -0.76 -15.03
N LYS A 166 -13.51 -0.97 -15.21
CA LYS A 166 -14.18 -1.06 -16.52
C LYS A 166 -13.83 0.09 -17.50
N PRO A 167 -13.68 1.35 -17.05
CA PRO A 167 -13.27 2.45 -17.95
C PRO A 167 -11.79 2.43 -18.32
N ASP A 168 -10.98 1.64 -17.62
CA ASP A 168 -9.53 1.59 -17.76
C ASP A 168 -9.08 0.36 -18.54
N ILE A 169 -9.57 -0.83 -18.19
CA ILE A 169 -9.24 -2.11 -18.84
C ILE A 169 -10.45 -3.04 -18.90
N ARG A 170 -10.44 -3.95 -19.86
CA ARG A 170 -11.40 -5.05 -19.93
C ARG A 170 -10.97 -6.17 -18.99
N ILE A 171 -11.87 -6.61 -18.11
CA ILE A 171 -11.63 -7.70 -17.17
C ILE A 171 -12.69 -8.79 -17.38
N LEU A 172 -12.27 -10.06 -17.37
CA LEU A 172 -13.14 -11.23 -17.42
C LEU A 172 -12.92 -12.12 -16.20
N ASN A 173 -13.99 -12.76 -15.74
CA ASN A 173 -13.92 -13.75 -14.66
C ASN A 173 -13.05 -14.95 -15.07
N GLU A 174 -13.25 -15.43 -16.30
CA GLU A 174 -12.58 -16.62 -16.83
C GLU A 174 -12.16 -16.39 -18.28
N LEU A 175 -11.20 -17.21 -18.72
CA LEU A 175 -10.75 -17.23 -20.10
C LEU A 175 -11.86 -17.76 -21.02
N PRO A 176 -12.00 -17.29 -22.28
CA PRO A 176 -12.92 -17.89 -23.25
C PRO A 176 -12.71 -19.40 -23.44
N LYS A 177 -13.80 -20.14 -23.63
CA LYS A 177 -13.80 -21.62 -23.68
C LYS A 177 -12.83 -22.21 -24.72
N ASP A 178 -12.66 -21.54 -25.86
CA ASP A 178 -11.73 -21.93 -26.94
C ASP A 178 -10.26 -21.88 -26.50
N LEU A 179 -9.94 -21.04 -25.52
CA LEU A 179 -8.58 -20.87 -25.02
C LEU A 179 -8.32 -21.67 -23.73
N GLN A 180 -9.37 -22.09 -23.00
CA GLN A 180 -9.23 -22.88 -21.77
C GLN A 180 -8.62 -24.27 -22.01
N SER A 181 -8.84 -24.86 -23.18
CA SER A 181 -8.32 -26.19 -23.54
C SER A 181 -6.88 -26.18 -24.07
N LEU A 182 -6.25 -25.00 -24.20
CA LEU A 182 -4.89 -24.91 -24.72
C LEU A 182 -3.87 -25.32 -23.66
N ASP A 183 -2.87 -26.10 -24.08
CA ASP A 183 -1.67 -26.31 -23.27
C ASP A 183 -0.75 -25.08 -23.37
N LEU A 184 -0.91 -24.16 -22.41
CA LEU A 184 -0.16 -22.91 -22.36
C LEU A 184 1.35 -23.13 -22.22
N GLN A 185 1.79 -24.22 -21.58
CA GLN A 185 3.21 -24.53 -21.46
C GLN A 185 3.78 -24.98 -22.81
N ALA A 186 3.08 -25.88 -23.51
CA ALA A 186 3.53 -26.39 -24.80
C ALA A 186 3.66 -25.29 -25.87
N ILE A 187 2.78 -24.29 -25.85
CA ILE A 187 2.83 -23.15 -26.79
C ILE A 187 3.77 -22.01 -26.34
N GLY A 188 4.46 -22.16 -25.21
CA GLY A 188 5.37 -21.15 -24.66
C GLY A 188 4.66 -19.86 -24.21
N SER A 189 3.43 -19.99 -23.71
CA SER A 189 2.57 -18.89 -23.23
C SER A 189 2.66 -18.68 -21.71
N VAL A 190 3.34 -19.57 -20.98
CA VAL A 190 3.59 -19.43 -19.55
C VAL A 190 4.91 -18.70 -19.31
N LEU A 191 4.86 -17.62 -18.53
CA LEU A 191 6.02 -16.84 -18.12
C LEU A 191 6.16 -16.93 -16.61
N THR A 192 7.35 -17.30 -16.16
CA THR A 192 7.71 -17.44 -14.76
C THR A 192 8.48 -16.22 -14.26
N ASP A 193 8.81 -16.25 -12.98
CA ASP A 193 9.56 -15.21 -12.30
C ASP A 193 11.06 -15.16 -12.74
N ALA A 194 11.53 -16.18 -13.46
CA ALA A 194 12.83 -16.23 -14.12
C ALA A 194 12.83 -15.51 -15.48
N ASP A 195 11.70 -15.48 -16.18
CA ASP A 195 11.59 -14.92 -17.54
C ASP A 195 11.51 -13.39 -17.55
N ILE A 196 11.13 -12.80 -16.41
CA ILE A 196 10.89 -11.36 -16.28
C ILE A 196 11.76 -10.82 -15.15
N ALA A 197 12.66 -9.89 -15.48
CA ALA A 197 13.48 -9.21 -14.48
C ALA A 197 12.59 -8.51 -13.41
N LYS A 198 13.10 -8.41 -12.18
CA LYS A 198 12.45 -7.56 -11.17
C LYS A 198 12.41 -6.13 -11.69
N GLU A 199 11.29 -5.46 -11.48
CA GLU A 199 11.10 -4.07 -11.95
C GLU A 199 11.42 -3.92 -13.44
N ALA A 200 10.88 -4.81 -14.29
CA ALA A 200 11.06 -4.72 -15.74
C ALA A 200 10.39 -3.45 -16.29
N LYS A 201 11.08 -2.75 -17.19
CA LYS A 201 10.58 -1.52 -17.82
C LYS A 201 9.38 -1.79 -18.74
N PRO A 202 8.48 -0.82 -18.97
CA PRO A 202 7.39 -0.96 -19.93
C PRO A 202 7.83 -1.41 -21.34
N SER A 203 9.01 -0.98 -21.78
CA SER A 203 9.58 -1.40 -23.07
C SER A 203 9.83 -2.91 -23.20
N PHE A 204 10.11 -3.61 -22.08
CA PHE A 204 10.22 -5.07 -22.07
C PHE A 204 8.90 -5.71 -22.46
N TYR A 205 7.79 -5.26 -21.84
CA TYR A 205 6.46 -5.77 -22.12
C TYR A 205 6.05 -5.53 -23.58
N LEU A 206 6.30 -4.33 -24.10
CA LEU A 206 6.01 -4.01 -25.49
C LEU A 206 6.86 -4.82 -26.48
N LYS A 207 8.12 -5.09 -26.16
CA LYS A 207 9.06 -5.78 -27.07
C LYS A 207 8.90 -7.30 -27.06
N TYR A 208 8.65 -7.91 -25.91
CA TYR A 208 8.68 -9.36 -25.76
C TYR A 208 7.29 -9.96 -25.49
N ILE A 209 6.49 -9.29 -24.66
CA ILE A 209 5.18 -9.84 -24.24
C ILE A 209 4.09 -9.53 -25.24
N LEU A 210 4.04 -8.31 -25.79
CA LEU A 210 3.03 -7.93 -26.77
C LEU A 210 3.03 -8.85 -28.02
N PRO A 211 4.19 -9.17 -28.64
CA PRO A 211 4.20 -10.08 -29.78
C PRO A 211 3.77 -11.50 -29.39
N LEU A 212 4.16 -11.97 -28.20
CA LEU A 212 3.76 -13.28 -27.70
C LEU A 212 2.24 -13.34 -27.49
N LEU A 213 1.66 -12.30 -26.90
CA LEU A 213 0.22 -12.18 -26.68
C LEU A 213 -0.55 -12.16 -28.00
N LYS A 214 -0.06 -11.41 -29.00
CA LYS A 214 -0.69 -11.40 -30.34
C LYS A 214 -0.60 -12.75 -31.05
N LYS A 215 0.50 -13.48 -30.87
CA LYS A 215 0.72 -14.80 -31.48
C LYS A 215 -0.15 -15.88 -30.84
N ASN A 216 -0.11 -15.97 -29.51
CA ASN A 216 -0.73 -17.07 -28.77
C ASN A 216 -2.13 -16.72 -28.25
N ARG A 217 -2.58 -15.46 -28.42
CA ARG A 217 -3.83 -14.86 -27.88
C ARG A 217 -3.93 -14.81 -26.36
N VAL A 218 -3.18 -15.64 -25.64
CA VAL A 218 -3.14 -15.70 -24.18
C VAL A 218 -1.68 -15.74 -23.71
N VAL A 219 -1.41 -15.14 -22.56
CA VAL A 219 -0.15 -15.24 -21.80
C VAL A 219 -0.50 -15.42 -20.33
N HIS A 220 0.14 -16.39 -19.68
CA HIS A 220 -0.02 -16.66 -18.25
C HIS A 220 1.25 -16.30 -17.48
N PHE A 221 1.16 -15.30 -16.61
CA PHE A 221 2.23 -14.96 -15.67
C PHE A 221 2.11 -15.83 -14.41
N LEU A 222 2.90 -16.89 -14.35
CA LEU A 222 2.95 -17.81 -13.22
C LEU A 222 3.96 -17.30 -12.18
N GLY A 223 3.45 -16.97 -10.99
CA GLY A 223 4.27 -16.45 -9.90
C GLY A 223 4.61 -14.97 -10.03
N PHE A 224 3.71 -14.18 -10.62
CA PHE A 224 3.90 -12.75 -10.84
C PHE A 224 3.99 -11.99 -9.51
N GLY A 225 4.82 -10.96 -9.48
CA GLY A 225 5.11 -10.17 -8.27
C GLY A 225 5.47 -8.73 -8.63
N ASN A 226 6.52 -8.19 -8.02
CA ASN A 226 7.02 -6.85 -8.36
C ASN A 226 7.87 -6.86 -9.65
N ARG A 227 7.22 -7.08 -10.80
CA ARG A 227 7.87 -7.24 -12.11
C ARG A 227 7.62 -6.08 -13.07
N LEU A 228 6.98 -4.98 -12.63
CA LEU A 228 6.87 -3.73 -13.40
C LEU A 228 7.68 -2.64 -12.70
N ALA A 229 8.56 -1.95 -13.44
CA ALA A 229 9.33 -0.82 -12.93
C ALA A 229 8.41 0.33 -12.55
N SER A 230 8.61 0.97 -11.39
CA SER A 230 7.86 2.18 -11.02
C SER A 230 8.23 3.41 -11.86
N ASP A 231 9.45 3.45 -12.40
CA ASP A 231 9.97 4.58 -13.20
C ASP A 231 10.85 4.06 -14.36
N PRO A 232 10.64 4.51 -15.61
CA PRO A 232 9.58 5.39 -16.10
C PRO A 232 8.32 4.63 -16.51
N ILE A 233 7.21 4.90 -15.80
CA ILE A 233 5.85 4.56 -16.25
C ILE A 233 5.19 5.83 -16.80
N PRO A 234 4.65 5.81 -18.04
CA PRO A 234 3.86 6.91 -18.58
C PRO A 234 2.69 7.33 -17.66
N TYR A 235 2.43 8.63 -17.55
CA TYR A 235 1.38 9.18 -16.66
C TYR A 235 0.00 8.53 -16.85
N HIS A 236 -0.38 8.19 -18.09
CA HIS A 236 -1.68 7.56 -18.41
C HIS A 236 -1.81 6.09 -17.96
N LEU A 237 -0.76 5.51 -17.38
CA LEU A 237 -0.73 4.18 -16.77
C LEU A 237 -0.60 4.24 -15.24
N GLN A 238 -0.35 5.42 -14.67
CA GLN A 238 -0.31 5.65 -13.23
C GLN A 238 -1.76 5.89 -12.77
N MET A 239 -2.44 4.81 -12.39
CA MET A 239 -3.83 4.80 -11.93
C MET A 239 -3.93 4.62 -10.42
#